data_AF-A0A1G2CZI3-F1
#
_entry.id   AF-A0A1G2CZI3-F1
#
_cell.length_a   1.000
_cell.length_b   1.000
_cell.length_c   1.000
_cell.angle_alpha   90.00
_cell.angle_beta   90.00
_cell.angle_gamma   90.00
#
_symmetry.space_group_name_H-M   'P 1'
#
loop_
_entity.id
_entity.type
_entity.pdbx_description
1 polymer ?
#
loop_
_entity_poly.entity_id
_entity_poly.type
_entity_poly.pdbx_seq_one_letter_code
_entity_poly.pdbx_strand_id
1 'polypeptide(L)'
;MPVGRFGIWLTQVGRVLQTRYANWNSEFRLKRVVYENTGYFNVSSEVTTDYCLSFYGRNAQERKQTSMVRELFDVQGVKSVELQRYRVKIDKATVFSWEELSPAIEQVILRHQTA
;
A
#
# COMPACT_ATOMS: atom_id res chain seq x y z
N MET A 1 -13.96 26.30 22.93
CA MET A 1 -12.55 26.75 22.85
C MET A 1 -11.67 25.55 22.51
N PRO A 2 -10.57 25.73 21.78
CA PRO A 2 -10.29 25.02 20.53
C PRO A 2 -9.65 23.65 20.73
N VAL A 3 -10.44 22.58 20.56
CA VAL A 3 -9.92 21.26 20.14
C VAL A 3 -9.62 21.31 18.64
N GLY A 4 -8.93 22.36 18.18
CA GLY A 4 -9.06 22.82 16.79
C GLY A 4 -8.01 22.27 15.84
N ARG A 5 -6.78 22.03 16.32
CA ARG A 5 -5.66 21.57 15.48
C ARG A 5 -4.62 20.77 16.26
N PHE A 6 -4.40 21.13 17.52
CA PHE A 6 -3.41 20.48 18.38
C PHE A 6 -3.76 19.02 18.71
N GLY A 7 -5.03 18.70 19.00
CA GLY A 7 -5.46 17.32 19.28
C GLY A 7 -5.42 16.41 18.06
N ILE A 8 -5.73 16.94 16.87
CA ILE A 8 -5.63 16.22 15.59
C ILE A 8 -4.15 15.98 15.23
N TRP A 9 -3.30 16.99 15.48
CA TRP A 9 -1.85 16.86 15.28
C TRP A 9 -1.24 15.82 16.23
N LEU A 10 -1.60 15.83 17.51
CA LEU A 10 -1.13 14.84 18.49
C LEU A 10 -1.59 13.41 18.16
N THR A 11 -2.81 13.23 17.63
CA THR A 11 -3.28 11.90 17.18
C THR A 11 -2.59 11.44 15.89
N GLN A 12 -2.27 12.37 14.97
CA GLN A 12 -1.47 12.05 13.79
C GLN A 12 -0.02 11.70 14.17
N VAL A 13 0.62 12.49 15.03
CA VAL A 13 1.96 12.21 15.54
C VAL A 13 1.98 10.91 16.35
N GLY A 14 0.96 10.66 17.17
CA GLY A 14 0.79 9.41 17.91
C GLY A 14 0.67 8.19 17.00
N ARG A 15 -0.09 8.29 15.89
CA ARG A 15 -0.15 7.21 14.88
C ARG A 15 1.18 7.02 14.16
N VAL A 16 1.85 8.09 13.76
CA VAL A 16 3.17 8.01 13.12
C VAL A 16 4.20 7.37 14.06
N LEU A 17 4.18 7.74 15.35
CA LEU A 17 5.05 7.15 16.36
C LEU A 17 4.69 5.71 16.68
N GLN A 18 3.41 5.34 16.76
CA GLN A 18 2.98 3.95 16.91
C GLN A 18 3.39 3.09 15.71
N THR A 19 3.27 3.63 14.49
CA THR A 19 3.78 2.95 13.29
C THR A 19 5.30 2.83 13.33
N ARG A 20 6.04 3.85 13.80
CA ARG A 20 7.49 3.79 13.99
C ARG A 20 7.93 2.83 15.09
N TYR A 21 7.18 2.71 16.18
CA TYR A 21 7.48 1.79 17.28
C TYR A 21 7.17 0.34 16.90
N ALA A 22 6.06 0.10 16.20
CA ALA A 22 5.78 -1.19 15.57
C ALA A 22 6.82 -1.55 14.47
N ASN A 23 7.47 -0.54 13.88
CA ASN A 23 8.58 -0.69 12.94
C ASN A 23 9.94 -1.03 13.59
N TRP A 24 10.15 -0.68 14.87
CA TRP A 24 11.44 -0.89 15.54
C TRP A 24 11.58 -2.35 16.01
N ASN A 25 10.50 -3.00 16.43
CA ASN A 25 10.48 -4.45 16.59
C ASN A 25 10.43 -5.10 15.19
N SER A 26 11.34 -6.02 14.93
CA SER A 26 11.65 -6.67 13.65
C SER A 26 10.53 -7.42 12.90
N GLU A 27 9.25 -7.20 13.20
CA GLU A 27 8.12 -8.05 12.77
C GLU A 27 7.21 -7.45 11.70
N PHE A 28 7.24 -6.13 11.44
CA PHE A 28 6.21 -5.51 10.58
C PHE A 28 6.75 -4.95 9.27
N ARG A 29 7.07 -5.82 8.33
CA ARG A 29 7.44 -5.40 6.95
C ARG A 29 6.23 -5.12 6.07
N LEU A 30 5.13 -5.84 6.30
CA LEU A 30 3.92 -5.74 5.51
C LEU A 30 2.72 -6.24 6.31
N LYS A 31 1.60 -5.48 6.26
CA LYS A 31 0.31 -5.91 6.79
C LYS A 31 -0.78 -5.83 5.76
N ARG A 32 -1.35 -6.99 5.48
CA ARG A 32 -2.49 -7.14 4.60
C ARG A 32 -3.81 -7.00 5.36
N VAL A 33 -4.74 -6.25 4.78
CA VAL A 33 -6.16 -6.18 5.18
C VAL A 33 -6.98 -6.31 3.91
N VAL A 34 -7.79 -7.35 3.77
CA VAL A 34 -8.57 -7.62 2.56
C VAL A 34 -10.07 -7.52 2.81
N TYR A 35 -10.76 -7.09 1.77
CA TYR A 35 -12.20 -7.12 1.57
C TYR A 35 -12.46 -7.88 0.27
N GLU A 36 -13.72 -8.16 -0.07
CA GLU A 36 -14.11 -9.00 -1.22
C GLU A 36 -13.24 -8.79 -2.48
N ASN A 37 -13.13 -7.54 -2.96
CA ASN A 37 -12.35 -7.21 -4.16
C ASN A 37 -11.23 -6.19 -3.93
N THR A 38 -11.03 -5.73 -2.70
CA THR A 38 -10.05 -4.68 -2.37
C THR A 38 -9.11 -5.15 -1.27
N GLY A 39 -7.81 -5.02 -1.50
CA GLY A 39 -6.75 -5.38 -0.57
C GLY A 39 -5.90 -4.17 -0.25
N TYR A 40 -5.63 -3.98 1.04
CA TYR A 40 -4.76 -2.93 1.56
C TYR A 40 -3.50 -3.57 2.13
N PHE A 41 -2.35 -3.18 1.59
CA PHE A 41 -1.03 -3.62 2.00
C PHE A 41 -0.31 -2.43 2.63
N ASN A 42 -0.29 -2.39 3.96
CA ASN A 42 0.40 -1.35 4.72
C ASN A 42 1.85 -1.75 4.89
N VAL A 43 2.75 -0.81 4.67
CA VAL A 43 4.20 -1.07 4.56
C VAL A 43 4.97 -0.15 5.49
N SER A 44 6.19 -0.55 5.86
CA SER A 44 7.02 0.15 6.83
C SER A 44 7.75 1.36 6.25
N SER A 45 8.00 1.35 4.93
CA SER A 45 8.72 2.39 4.19
C SER A 45 7.83 3.11 3.18
N GLU A 46 8.32 4.25 2.68
CA GLU A 46 7.56 5.08 1.75
C GLU A 46 7.54 4.45 0.35
N VAL A 47 6.35 4.22 -0.22
CA VAL A 47 6.21 3.68 -1.60
C VAL A 47 5.98 4.75 -2.66
N THR A 48 5.63 5.97 -2.22
CA THR A 48 5.52 7.15 -3.09
C THR A 48 5.65 8.43 -2.25
N THR A 49 6.18 9.49 -2.86
CA THR A 49 6.21 10.84 -2.28
C THR A 49 4.92 11.62 -2.55
N ASP A 50 4.12 11.17 -3.53
CA ASP A 50 2.84 11.77 -3.85
C ASP A 50 1.79 11.44 -2.77
N TYR A 51 0.81 12.32 -2.61
CA TYR A 51 -0.29 12.10 -1.66
C TYR A 51 -1.10 10.84 -2.01
N CYS A 52 -1.39 10.66 -3.30
CA CYS A 52 -2.10 9.50 -3.84
C CYS A 52 -1.83 9.35 -5.35
N LEU A 53 -1.48 8.15 -5.81
CA LEU A 53 -1.33 7.80 -7.22
C LEU A 53 -2.18 6.58 -7.56
N SER A 54 -3.22 6.78 -8.37
CA SER A 54 -4.15 5.71 -8.77
C SER A 54 -3.96 5.27 -10.22
N PHE A 55 -3.78 3.97 -10.43
CA PHE A 55 -3.58 3.34 -11.73
C PHE A 55 -4.75 2.38 -11.98
N TYR A 56 -5.63 2.73 -12.94
CA TYR A 56 -6.83 1.94 -13.28
C TYR A 56 -6.61 0.91 -14.40
N GLY A 57 -5.37 0.48 -14.58
CA GLY A 57 -4.97 -0.51 -15.57
C GLY A 57 -3.51 -0.39 -15.97
N ARG A 58 -3.02 -1.38 -16.71
CA ARG A 58 -1.59 -1.52 -17.06
C ARG A 58 -0.99 -0.33 -17.78
N ASN A 59 -1.78 0.40 -18.58
CA ASN A 59 -1.30 1.56 -19.35
C ASN A 59 -1.71 2.90 -18.71
N ALA A 60 -2.27 2.88 -17.50
CA ALA A 60 -2.66 4.11 -16.82
C ALA A 60 -1.42 4.89 -16.38
N GLN A 61 -1.37 6.19 -16.67
CA GLN A 61 -0.32 7.12 -16.20
C GLN A 61 1.12 6.60 -16.41
N GLU A 62 1.46 6.07 -17.60
CA GLU A 62 2.74 5.40 -17.89
C GLU A 62 3.99 6.15 -17.39
N ARG A 63 3.99 7.49 -17.51
CA ARG A 63 5.10 8.36 -17.06
C ARG A 63 5.32 8.33 -15.53
N LYS A 64 4.30 7.98 -14.76
CA LYS A 64 4.33 7.91 -13.29
C LYS A 64 4.40 6.49 -12.75
N GLN A 65 4.38 5.48 -13.62
CA GLN A 65 4.47 4.09 -13.19
C GLN A 65 5.88 3.76 -12.73
N THR A 66 6.01 3.37 -11.47
CA THR A 66 7.23 2.79 -10.93
C THR A 66 7.38 1.34 -11.37
N SER A 67 8.57 0.77 -11.22
CA SER A 67 8.83 -0.67 -11.43
C SER A 67 7.88 -1.55 -10.62
N MET A 68 7.66 -1.20 -9.35
CA MET A 68 6.71 -1.89 -8.46
C MET A 68 5.29 -1.93 -9.05
N VAL A 69 4.78 -0.81 -9.58
CA VAL A 69 3.43 -0.76 -10.16
C VAL A 69 3.32 -1.65 -11.40
N ARG A 70 4.35 -1.65 -12.26
CA ARG A 70 4.38 -2.51 -13.46
C ARG A 70 4.36 -3.98 -13.07
N GLU A 71 5.20 -4.39 -12.13
CA GLU A 71 5.25 -5.77 -11.63
C GLU A 71 3.94 -6.18 -10.93
N LEU A 72 3.27 -5.26 -10.22
CA LEU A 72 1.95 -5.54 -9.63
C LEU A 72 0.89 -5.81 -10.71
N PHE A 73 0.95 -5.12 -11.85
CA PHE A 73 0.05 -5.41 -12.98
C PHE A 73 0.41 -6.68 -13.75
N ASP A 74 1.62 -7.23 -13.57
CA ASP A 74 1.99 -8.53 -14.12
C ASP A 74 1.39 -9.69 -13.31
N VAL A 75 0.92 -9.43 -12.06
CA VAL A 75 0.14 -10.39 -11.29
C VAL A 75 -1.26 -10.51 -11.91
N GLN A 76 -1.54 -11.67 -12.51
CA GLN A 76 -2.82 -11.95 -13.13
C GLN A 76 -3.96 -11.77 -12.12
N GLY A 77 -4.97 -10.97 -12.48
CA GLY A 77 -6.11 -10.69 -11.61
C GLY A 77 -6.05 -9.34 -10.90
N VAL A 78 -4.93 -8.61 -10.94
CA VAL A 78 -4.87 -7.22 -10.49
C VAL A 78 -5.58 -6.30 -11.49
N LYS A 79 -6.58 -5.55 -11.01
CA LYS A 79 -7.40 -4.62 -11.81
C LYS A 79 -6.91 -3.18 -11.70
N SER A 80 -6.63 -2.73 -10.49
CA SER A 80 -6.11 -1.38 -10.23
C SER A 80 -5.19 -1.37 -9.03
N VAL A 81 -4.26 -0.41 -9.05
CA VAL A 81 -3.27 -0.18 -7.99
C VAL A 81 -3.37 1.28 -7.58
N GLU A 82 -3.44 1.56 -6.29
CA GLU A 82 -3.34 2.90 -5.73
C GLU A 82 -2.20 2.95 -4.71
N LEU A 83 -1.28 3.89 -4.90
CA LEU A 83 -0.17 4.12 -3.99
C LEU A 83 -0.47 5.33 -3.11
N GLN A 84 -0.34 5.13 -1.82
CA GLN A 84 -0.24 6.18 -0.81
C GLN A 84 1.07 5.99 -0.06
N ARG A 85 1.55 7.03 0.61
CA ARG A 85 2.89 7.06 1.21
C ARG A 85 3.32 5.76 1.92
N TYR A 86 2.47 5.14 2.73
CA TYR A 86 2.78 3.88 3.45
C TYR A 86 1.79 2.74 3.17
N ARG A 87 1.13 2.78 2.00
CA ARG A 87 0.06 1.84 1.68
C ARG A 87 -0.06 1.62 0.19
N VAL A 88 -0.18 0.36 -0.20
CA VAL A 88 -0.59 -0.05 -1.53
C VAL A 88 -2.01 -0.59 -1.43
N LYS A 89 -2.95 0.02 -2.13
CA LYS A 89 -4.31 -0.51 -2.31
C LYS A 89 -4.36 -1.21 -3.67
N ILE A 90 -4.92 -2.41 -3.70
CA ILE A 90 -5.09 -3.19 -4.92
C ILE A 90 -6.54 -3.61 -5.01
N ASP A 91 -7.15 -3.36 -6.15
CA ASP A 91 -8.43 -3.99 -6.48
C ASP A 91 -8.15 -5.17 -7.42
N LYS A 92 -8.76 -6.33 -7.12
CA LYS A 92 -8.65 -7.54 -7.95
C LYS A 92 -9.90 -7.73 -8.81
N ALA A 93 -9.78 -8.51 -9.88
CA ALA A 93 -10.93 -9.04 -10.60
C ALA A 93 -11.72 -10.01 -9.71
N THR A 94 -13.04 -10.04 -9.89
CA THR A 94 -13.98 -10.79 -9.03
C THR A 94 -13.77 -12.30 -9.05
N VAL A 95 -13.19 -12.84 -10.12
CA VAL A 95 -12.98 -14.28 -10.33
C VAL A 95 -11.78 -14.85 -9.56
N PHE A 96 -10.90 -14.01 -9.02
CA PHE A 96 -9.71 -14.45 -8.27
C PHE A 96 -9.95 -14.36 -6.76
N SER A 97 -9.31 -15.25 -5.99
CA SER A 97 -9.31 -15.20 -4.52
C SER A 97 -8.13 -14.38 -3.97
N TRP A 98 -8.24 -13.82 -2.77
CA TRP A 98 -7.10 -13.13 -2.15
C TRP A 98 -6.05 -14.13 -1.68
N GLU A 99 -6.46 -15.35 -1.34
CA GLU A 99 -5.59 -16.45 -0.93
C GLU A 99 -4.59 -16.81 -2.04
N GLU A 100 -5.03 -16.79 -3.29
CA GLU A 100 -4.18 -17.03 -4.46
C GLU A 100 -3.30 -15.81 -4.81
N LEU A 101 -3.87 -14.60 -4.78
CA LEU A 101 -3.16 -13.40 -5.27
C LEU A 101 -2.19 -12.80 -4.26
N SER A 102 -2.51 -12.86 -2.97
CA SER A 102 -1.76 -12.13 -1.95
C SER A 102 -0.29 -12.53 -1.89
N PRO A 103 0.10 -13.82 -1.93
CA PRO A 103 1.51 -14.21 -1.86
C PRO A 103 2.36 -13.56 -2.97
N ALA A 104 1.87 -13.52 -4.21
CA ALA A 104 2.56 -12.90 -5.34
C ALA A 104 2.66 -11.38 -5.18
N ILE A 105 1.57 -10.73 -4.78
CA ILE A 105 1.53 -9.29 -4.52
C ILE A 105 2.50 -8.89 -3.41
N GLU A 106 2.47 -9.62 -2.28
CA GLU A 106 3.32 -9.36 -1.12
C GLU A 106 4.80 -9.50 -1.49
N GLN A 107 5.15 -10.51 -2.29
CA GLN A 107 6.50 -10.69 -2.78
C GLN A 107 6.99 -9.50 -3.61
N VAL A 108 6.16 -8.99 -4.53
CA VAL A 108 6.49 -7.78 -5.31
C VAL A 108 6.70 -6.60 -4.37
N ILE A 109 5.76 -6.34 -3.47
CA ILE A 109 5.84 -5.19 -2.55
C ILE A 109 7.10 -5.28 -1.66
N LEU A 110 7.41 -6.45 -1.11
CA LEU A 110 8.59 -6.63 -0.25
C LEU A 110 9.91 -6.46 -1.01
N ARG A 111 9.99 -6.95 -2.26
CA ARG A 111 11.18 -6.80 -3.11
C ARG A 111 11.53 -5.32 -3.34
N HIS A 112 10.51 -4.49 -3.61
CA HIS A 112 10.69 -3.06 -3.85
C HIS A 112 10.83 -2.22 -2.58
N GLN A 113 10.74 -2.83 -1.38
CA GLN A 113 11.04 -2.16 -0.11
C GLN A 113 12.46 -2.41 0.42
N THR A 114 13.14 -3.44 -0.12
CA THR A 114 14.50 -3.81 0.29
C THR A 114 15.60 -3.25 -0.61
N ALA A 115 15.23 -2.60 -1.71
CA ALA A 115 16.14 -1.96 -2.66
C ALA A 115 16.26 -0.46 -2.37
#